data_AF-A0A8T1S443-F1
#
_entry.id   AF-A0A8T1S443-F1
#
_cell.length_a   1.000
_cell.length_b   1.000
_cell.length_c   1.000
_cell.angle_alpha   90.00
_cell.angle_beta   90.00
_cell.angle_gamma   90.00
#
_symmetry.space_group_name_H-M   'P 1'
#
loop_
_entity.id
_entity.type
_entity.pdbx_description
1 polymer ?
#
loop_
_entity_poly.entity_id
_entity_poly.type
_entity_poly.pdbx_seq_one_letter_code
_entity_poly.pdbx_strand_id
1 'polypeptide(L)'
;QESHKAFILNPAVGPEGISGSSRMKGGSATKILLETLLLAAHKTVSKDTDISEKCLLEILRTYERAHKVTYAQSKKIAALVKQAGTSLQKKACVYMVGWHTLGIIAIMDGAECIPTFGADYNDVRGFLIGDHSEMFNKEADLIAQGPQFAFSQEDFVKTILPSLTELDTVLFLFTLDDDLAEVEKLVVQVKEKTSNVQALSHATVGQYLPASLKKLFPSIMSIMWPILFLEYEGNFIQKFQRELSTKWILNTVSTGAHVLKGKILHSYMVDLRVSNSKLFWRAVSILQRFTGHSQARCLEGLLQSIYDPEMLSDDIRNAEISKHIAIATEKNKVLPTALLCLLRNCSVQEAQLRLDTSPSIRAAIESSLNAPGRKRGADKSDSTGRSM
;
A
#
# COMPACT_ATOMS: atom_id res chain seq x y z
N GLN A 1 -3.70 -39.60 -21.11
CA GLN A 1 -3.70 -38.31 -20.40
C GLN A 1 -2.90 -38.50 -19.13
N GLU A 2 -1.74 -37.84 -19.00
CA GLU A 2 -1.07 -37.78 -17.71
C GLU A 2 -2.00 -37.07 -16.72
N SER A 3 -2.33 -37.75 -15.62
CA SER A 3 -3.12 -37.17 -14.53
C SER A 3 -2.24 -36.17 -13.78
N HIS A 4 -2.20 -34.92 -14.25
CA HIS A 4 -1.61 -33.84 -13.49
C HIS A 4 -2.49 -33.55 -12.28
N LYS A 5 -2.04 -33.95 -11.09
CA LYS A 5 -2.78 -33.81 -9.82
C LYS A 5 -2.71 -32.40 -9.22
N ALA A 6 -1.77 -31.56 -9.67
CA ALA A 6 -1.53 -30.23 -9.14
C ALA A 6 -0.87 -29.32 -10.19
N PHE A 7 -1.03 -28.01 -10.01
CA PHE A 7 -0.45 -26.96 -10.85
C PHE A 7 0.31 -25.94 -10.00
N ILE A 8 1.44 -25.44 -10.51
CA ILE A 8 2.20 -24.34 -9.91
C ILE A 8 2.18 -23.19 -10.91
N LEU A 9 1.62 -22.04 -10.49
CA LEU A 9 1.59 -20.81 -11.28
C LEU A 9 2.42 -19.73 -10.60
N ASN A 10 3.70 -19.63 -10.96
CA ASN A 10 4.68 -18.75 -10.32
C ASN A 10 5.49 -17.91 -11.34
N PRO A 11 4.83 -17.10 -12.19
CA PRO A 11 5.54 -16.31 -13.20
C PRO A 11 6.49 -15.29 -12.57
N ALA A 12 7.65 -15.11 -13.20
CA ALA A 12 8.64 -14.13 -12.76
C ALA A 12 8.20 -12.70 -13.13
N VAL A 13 7.79 -11.92 -12.13
CA VAL A 13 7.36 -10.51 -12.31
C VAL A 13 8.46 -9.50 -11.99
N GLY A 14 9.63 -9.96 -11.53
CA GLY A 14 10.77 -9.14 -11.11
C GLY A 14 10.57 -8.45 -9.74
N PRO A 15 11.60 -7.73 -9.24
CA PRO A 15 11.56 -7.10 -7.92
C PRO A 15 10.58 -5.92 -7.84
N GLU A 16 10.15 -5.62 -6.63
CA GLU A 16 9.30 -4.45 -6.31
C GLU A 16 10.11 -3.14 -6.32
N GLY A 17 9.45 -2.02 -6.65
CA GLY A 17 10.07 -0.69 -6.57
C GLY A 17 10.50 -0.32 -5.14
N ILE A 18 9.67 -0.67 -4.15
CA ILE A 18 10.05 -0.70 -2.74
C ILE A 18 10.20 -2.17 -2.33
N SER A 19 11.41 -2.55 -1.94
CA SER A 19 11.83 -3.93 -1.75
C SER A 19 10.93 -4.67 -0.75
N GLY A 20 10.24 -5.70 -1.25
CA GLY A 20 9.37 -6.56 -0.43
C GLY A 20 7.94 -6.06 -0.24
N SER A 21 7.54 -4.95 -0.87
CA SER A 21 6.17 -4.47 -0.87
C SER A 21 5.31 -5.25 -1.87
N SER A 22 5.01 -6.52 -1.53
CA SER A 22 4.29 -7.47 -2.41
C SER A 22 2.88 -7.02 -2.80
N ARG A 23 2.30 -6.06 -2.06
CA ARG A 23 1.00 -5.45 -2.39
C ARG A 23 1.01 -4.74 -3.75
N MET A 24 2.16 -4.31 -4.23
CA MET A 24 2.32 -3.57 -5.49
C MET A 24 2.31 -4.53 -6.70
N LYS A 25 3.46 -4.88 -7.27
CA LYS A 25 3.52 -5.71 -8.49
C LYS A 25 3.00 -7.11 -8.23
N GLY A 26 3.37 -7.74 -7.12
CA GLY A 26 2.88 -9.07 -6.74
C GLY A 26 1.36 -9.13 -6.71
N GLY A 27 0.72 -8.26 -5.93
CA GLY A 27 -0.74 -8.19 -5.83
C GLY A 27 -1.43 -7.82 -7.15
N SER A 28 -0.86 -6.91 -7.94
CA SER A 28 -1.38 -6.60 -9.28
C SER A 28 -1.28 -7.80 -10.23
N ALA A 29 -0.15 -8.52 -10.23
CA ALA A 29 0.03 -9.71 -11.04
C ALA A 29 -0.93 -10.83 -10.63
N THR A 30 -1.14 -11.05 -9.33
CA THR A 30 -2.14 -12.02 -8.83
C THR A 30 -3.53 -11.69 -9.34
N LYS A 31 -3.96 -10.41 -9.27
CA LYS A 31 -5.26 -9.96 -9.79
C LYS A 31 -5.38 -10.27 -11.29
N ILE A 32 -4.41 -9.83 -12.08
CA ILE A 32 -4.38 -10.03 -13.55
C ILE A 32 -4.42 -11.53 -13.90
N LEU A 33 -3.58 -12.35 -13.26
CA LEU A 33 -3.46 -13.78 -13.57
C LEU A 33 -4.74 -14.54 -13.26
N LEU A 34 -5.29 -14.36 -12.06
CA LEU A 34 -6.47 -15.09 -11.61
C LEU A 34 -7.72 -14.64 -12.37
N GLU A 35 -7.90 -13.33 -12.60
CA GLU A 35 -9.04 -12.84 -13.37
C GLU A 35 -9.00 -13.32 -14.82
N THR A 36 -7.83 -13.31 -15.45
CA THR A 36 -7.67 -13.83 -16.83
C THR A 36 -8.03 -15.31 -16.90
N LEU A 37 -7.51 -16.12 -15.95
CA LEU A 37 -7.77 -17.56 -15.90
C LEU A 37 -9.24 -17.86 -15.63
N LEU A 38 -9.83 -17.19 -14.64
CA LEU A 38 -11.22 -17.42 -14.23
C LEU A 38 -12.21 -16.94 -15.30
N LEU A 39 -11.96 -15.80 -15.95
CA LEU A 39 -12.77 -15.36 -17.09
C LEU A 39 -12.76 -16.39 -18.22
N ALA A 40 -11.57 -16.88 -18.59
CA ALA A 40 -11.45 -17.92 -19.62
C ALA A 40 -12.22 -19.19 -19.24
N ALA A 41 -12.13 -19.63 -17.97
CA ALA A 41 -12.89 -20.79 -17.48
C ALA A 41 -14.41 -20.55 -17.56
N HIS A 42 -14.90 -19.38 -17.15
CA HIS A 42 -16.31 -19.02 -17.25
C HIS A 42 -16.79 -18.99 -18.70
N LYS A 43 -16.01 -18.40 -19.61
CA LYS A 43 -16.33 -18.37 -21.03
C LYS A 43 -16.40 -19.77 -21.64
N THR A 44 -15.53 -20.68 -21.24
CA THR A 44 -15.59 -22.08 -21.67
C THR A 44 -16.91 -22.73 -21.27
N VAL A 45 -17.32 -22.58 -20.01
CA VAL A 45 -18.57 -23.16 -19.51
C VAL A 45 -19.80 -22.50 -20.13
N SER A 46 -19.80 -21.18 -20.28
CA SER A 46 -20.97 -20.43 -20.76
C SER A 46 -21.17 -20.45 -22.27
N LYS A 47 -20.10 -20.66 -23.07
CA LYS A 47 -20.15 -20.59 -24.54
C LYS A 47 -19.72 -21.87 -25.24
N ASP A 48 -19.38 -22.91 -24.50
CA ASP A 48 -18.87 -24.18 -25.06
C ASP A 48 -17.67 -23.94 -26.00
N THR A 49 -16.71 -23.15 -25.50
CA THR A 49 -15.50 -22.78 -26.26
C THR A 49 -14.23 -23.25 -25.55
N ASP A 50 -13.31 -23.85 -26.29
CA ASP A 50 -12.03 -24.27 -25.73
C ASP A 50 -11.16 -23.10 -25.29
N ILE A 51 -10.45 -23.28 -24.17
CA ILE A 51 -9.45 -22.32 -23.70
C ILE A 51 -8.27 -22.34 -24.68
N SER A 52 -7.94 -21.17 -25.22
CA SER A 52 -6.78 -20.99 -26.10
C SER A 52 -5.84 -19.92 -25.57
N GLU A 53 -4.55 -20.03 -25.90
CA GLU A 53 -3.54 -19.02 -25.59
C GLU A 53 -3.95 -17.65 -26.15
N LYS A 54 -4.52 -17.62 -27.35
CA LYS A 54 -5.02 -16.40 -27.99
C LYS A 54 -6.07 -15.68 -27.12
N CYS A 55 -7.02 -16.43 -26.54
CA CYS A 55 -8.04 -15.86 -25.65
C CYS A 55 -7.41 -15.23 -24.40
N LEU A 56 -6.44 -15.90 -23.78
CA LEU A 56 -5.73 -15.36 -22.61
C LEU A 56 -4.95 -14.09 -22.96
N LEU A 57 -4.23 -14.09 -24.09
CA LEU A 57 -3.48 -12.91 -24.56
C LEU A 57 -4.38 -11.72 -24.88
N GLU A 58 -5.59 -11.95 -25.40
CA GLU A 58 -6.57 -10.88 -25.62
C GLU A 58 -7.00 -10.20 -24.32
N ILE A 59 -7.26 -10.98 -23.27
CA ILE A 59 -7.57 -10.48 -21.93
C ILE A 59 -6.37 -9.76 -21.32
N LEU A 60 -5.17 -10.35 -21.37
CA LEU A 60 -3.94 -9.74 -20.83
C LEU A 60 -3.62 -8.39 -21.48
N ARG A 61 -3.80 -8.26 -22.81
CA ARG A 61 -3.64 -7.00 -23.54
C ARG A 61 -4.61 -5.91 -23.07
N THR A 62 -5.77 -6.28 -22.50
CA THR A 62 -6.67 -5.29 -21.91
C THR A 62 -6.06 -4.68 -20.64
N TYR A 63 -5.37 -5.47 -19.80
CA TYR A 63 -4.66 -4.96 -18.63
C TYR A 63 -3.42 -4.14 -19.00
N GLU A 64 -2.72 -4.49 -20.08
CA GLU A 64 -1.65 -3.63 -20.63
C GLU A 64 -2.17 -2.25 -21.06
N ARG A 65 -3.35 -2.21 -21.71
CA ARG A 65 -4.02 -0.93 -22.03
C ARG A 65 -4.41 -0.18 -20.76
N ALA A 66 -4.93 -0.87 -19.75
CA ALA A 66 -5.26 -0.25 -18.46
C ALA A 66 -4.04 0.44 -17.85
N HIS A 67 -2.85 -0.16 -17.91
CA HIS A 67 -1.61 0.47 -17.43
C HIS A 67 -1.32 1.77 -18.19
N LYS A 68 -1.41 1.75 -19.52
CA LYS A 68 -1.18 2.94 -20.37
C LYS A 68 -2.14 4.07 -20.04
N VAL A 69 -3.44 3.77 -19.95
CA VAL A 69 -4.47 4.80 -19.67
C VAL A 69 -4.32 5.36 -18.26
N THR A 70 -4.00 4.50 -17.28
CA THR A 70 -3.76 4.92 -15.88
C THR A 70 -2.60 5.91 -15.80
N TYR A 71 -1.43 5.54 -16.31
CA TYR A 71 -0.22 6.35 -16.19
C TYR A 71 -0.13 7.50 -17.20
N ALA A 72 -1.06 7.60 -18.16
CA ALA A 72 -1.28 8.84 -18.91
C ALA A 72 -1.68 10.00 -17.97
N GLN A 73 -2.22 9.71 -16.78
CA GLN A 73 -2.55 10.68 -15.74
C GLN A 73 -1.40 10.98 -14.76
N SER A 74 -0.15 10.57 -15.04
CA SER A 74 0.99 10.70 -14.09
C SER A 74 1.17 12.10 -13.49
N LYS A 75 0.88 13.18 -14.23
CA LYS A 75 0.94 14.55 -13.69
C LYS A 75 -0.04 14.76 -12.52
N LYS A 76 -1.28 14.27 -12.66
CA LYS A 76 -2.31 14.35 -11.61
C LYS A 76 -2.01 13.39 -10.46
N ILE A 77 -1.51 12.18 -10.77
CA ILE A 77 -1.06 11.23 -9.75
C ILE A 77 0.05 11.83 -8.88
N ALA A 78 1.05 12.48 -9.49
CA ALA A 78 2.12 13.14 -8.77
C ALA A 78 1.62 14.31 -7.90
N ALA A 79 0.65 15.09 -8.37
CA ALA A 79 0.02 16.13 -7.57
C ALA A 79 -0.70 15.55 -6.33
N LEU A 80 -1.43 14.44 -6.52
CA LEU A 80 -2.12 13.74 -5.43
C LEU A 80 -1.13 13.13 -4.43
N VAL A 81 -0.02 12.52 -4.89
CA VAL A 81 1.09 12.07 -4.03
C VAL A 81 1.60 13.21 -3.16
N LYS A 82 1.84 14.39 -3.75
CA LYS A 82 2.34 15.56 -3.03
C LYS A 82 1.33 16.07 -1.99
N GLN A 83 0.05 16.11 -2.33
CA GLN A 83 -1.01 16.54 -1.42
C GLN A 83 -1.13 15.57 -0.23
N ALA A 84 -1.27 14.27 -0.49
CA ALA A 84 -1.32 13.24 0.55
C ALA A 84 -0.06 13.25 1.43
N GLY A 85 1.13 13.37 0.82
CA GLY A 85 2.39 13.50 1.55
C GLY A 85 2.43 14.72 2.46
N THR A 86 1.88 15.86 2.01
CA THR A 86 1.79 17.09 2.81
C THR A 86 0.87 16.91 4.02
N SER A 87 -0.31 16.30 3.83
CA SER A 87 -1.23 15.97 4.95
C SER A 87 -0.52 15.09 5.98
N LEU A 88 0.11 13.99 5.54
CA LEU A 88 0.81 13.07 6.44
C LEU A 88 2.01 13.71 7.16
N GLN A 89 2.76 14.61 6.51
CA GLN A 89 3.85 15.36 7.13
C GLN A 89 3.35 16.31 8.23
N LYS A 90 2.13 16.85 8.07
CA LYS A 90 1.45 17.67 9.08
C LYS A 90 0.71 16.84 10.14
N LYS A 91 0.93 15.52 10.20
CA LYS A 91 0.24 14.58 11.09
C LYS A 91 -1.28 14.55 10.90
N ALA A 92 -1.76 14.92 9.71
CA ALA A 92 -3.15 14.82 9.30
C ALA A 92 -3.40 13.48 8.56
N CYS A 93 -4.66 13.15 8.35
CA CYS A 93 -5.11 11.88 7.80
C CYS A 93 -5.40 11.96 6.30
N VAL A 94 -5.40 10.79 5.65
CA VAL A 94 -5.83 10.62 4.25
C VAL A 94 -6.97 9.61 4.20
N TYR A 95 -8.13 10.06 3.73
CA TYR A 95 -9.32 9.23 3.61
C TYR A 95 -9.63 8.91 2.14
N MET A 96 -9.77 7.64 1.81
CA MET A 96 -10.08 7.15 0.47
C MET A 96 -11.50 6.60 0.48
N VAL A 97 -12.42 7.33 -0.13
CA VAL A 97 -13.86 7.04 -0.11
C VAL A 97 -14.25 6.51 -1.48
N GLY A 98 -14.51 5.20 -1.58
CA GLY A 98 -14.75 4.53 -2.85
C GLY A 98 -16.14 3.91 -2.96
N TRP A 99 -16.75 4.04 -4.13
CA TRP A 99 -18.04 3.43 -4.43
C TRP A 99 -17.87 1.98 -4.87
N HIS A 100 -18.77 1.12 -4.36
CA HIS A 100 -18.83 -0.30 -4.66
C HIS A 100 -17.45 -0.98 -4.52
N THR A 101 -17.00 -1.75 -5.51
CA THR A 101 -15.73 -2.47 -5.43
C THR A 101 -14.50 -1.56 -5.42
N LEU A 102 -14.61 -0.29 -5.84
CA LEU A 102 -13.52 0.68 -5.67
C LEU A 102 -13.28 1.01 -4.19
N GLY A 103 -14.31 0.92 -3.35
CA GLY A 103 -14.21 1.02 -1.89
C GLY A 103 -13.37 -0.12 -1.29
N ILE A 104 -13.52 -1.35 -1.80
CA ILE A 104 -12.66 -2.47 -1.41
C ILE A 104 -11.20 -2.17 -1.73
N ILE A 105 -10.91 -1.67 -2.94
CA ILE A 105 -9.55 -1.29 -3.34
C ILE A 105 -8.98 -0.20 -2.43
N ALA A 106 -9.80 0.76 -1.99
CA ALA A 106 -9.41 1.78 -1.01
C ALA A 106 -9.06 1.18 0.36
N ILE A 107 -9.90 0.29 0.88
CA ILE A 107 -9.67 -0.41 2.16
C ILE A 107 -8.37 -1.21 2.09
N MET A 108 -8.15 -1.97 1.00
CA MET A 108 -6.94 -2.77 0.78
C MET A 108 -5.68 -1.91 0.79
N ASP A 109 -5.69 -0.72 0.16
CA ASP A 109 -4.52 0.16 0.13
C ASP A 109 -4.21 0.77 1.50
N GLY A 110 -5.24 1.24 2.22
CA GLY A 110 -5.08 1.84 3.55
C GLY A 110 -4.57 0.85 4.59
N ALA A 111 -5.15 -0.35 4.65
CA ALA A 111 -4.78 -1.38 5.61
C ALA A 111 -3.30 -1.79 5.50
N GLU A 112 -2.75 -1.80 4.27
CA GLU A 112 -1.36 -2.13 4.02
C GLU A 112 -0.36 -1.04 4.45
N CYS A 113 -0.81 0.20 4.68
CA CYS A 113 0.09 1.26 5.13
C CYS A 113 0.64 1.00 6.54
N ILE A 114 -0.15 0.34 7.40
CA ILE A 114 0.20 0.02 8.78
C ILE A 114 1.45 -0.87 8.84
N PRO A 115 1.45 -2.11 8.28
CA PRO A 115 2.62 -2.98 8.34
C PRO A 115 3.78 -2.50 7.45
N THR A 116 3.48 -1.82 6.34
CA THR A 116 4.49 -1.42 5.34
C THR A 116 5.32 -0.21 5.81
N PHE A 117 4.67 0.80 6.40
CA PHE A 117 5.32 2.07 6.73
C PHE A 117 5.31 2.41 8.22
N GLY A 118 4.85 1.49 9.08
CA GLY A 118 4.69 1.77 10.50
C GLY A 118 3.67 2.88 10.75
N ALA A 119 2.70 3.01 9.85
CA ALA A 119 1.67 4.03 9.93
C ALA A 119 0.75 3.78 11.12
N ASP A 120 0.16 4.85 11.63
CA ASP A 120 -1.01 4.71 12.50
C ASP A 120 -2.21 4.23 11.67
N TYR A 121 -3.17 3.53 12.28
CA TYR A 121 -4.34 3.08 11.55
C TYR A 121 -5.23 4.24 11.06
N ASN A 122 -5.09 5.44 11.65
CA ASN A 122 -5.77 6.65 11.19
C ASN A 122 -5.02 7.40 10.09
N ASP A 123 -3.71 7.18 9.89
CA ASP A 123 -2.92 7.92 8.89
C ASP A 123 -3.55 7.81 7.48
N VAL A 124 -3.98 6.61 7.11
CA VAL A 124 -4.60 6.32 5.80
C VAL A 124 -5.72 5.30 5.97
N ARG A 125 -6.96 5.69 5.65
CA ARG A 125 -8.15 4.81 5.77
C ARG A 125 -8.98 4.76 4.51
N GLY A 126 -9.45 3.57 4.15
CA GLY A 126 -10.39 3.35 3.05
C GLY A 126 -11.81 3.14 3.56
N PHE A 127 -12.79 3.61 2.78
CA PHE A 127 -14.22 3.45 3.04
C PHE A 127 -14.95 2.96 1.80
N LEU A 128 -15.97 2.15 2.01
CA LEU A 128 -16.86 1.60 0.98
C LEU A 128 -18.22 2.27 1.07
N ILE A 129 -18.61 2.92 -0.02
CA ILE A 129 -19.92 3.52 -0.24
C ILE A 129 -20.74 2.61 -1.17
N GLY A 130 -22.00 2.37 -0.84
CA GLY A 130 -22.86 1.43 -1.54
C GLY A 130 -23.03 0.08 -0.83
N ASP A 131 -23.79 -0.80 -1.47
CA ASP A 131 -24.16 -2.09 -0.88
C ASP A 131 -22.95 -3.03 -0.78
N HIS A 132 -22.81 -3.62 0.41
CA HIS A 132 -21.76 -4.57 0.78
C HIS A 132 -22.32 -5.80 1.52
N SER A 133 -23.65 -5.96 1.56
CA SER A 133 -24.33 -7.03 2.28
C SER A 133 -23.91 -8.44 1.85
N GLU A 134 -23.57 -8.62 0.58
CA GLU A 134 -23.10 -9.90 0.02
C GLU A 134 -21.56 -10.06 0.03
N MET A 135 -20.82 -9.06 0.51
CA MET A 135 -19.35 -9.04 0.41
C MET A 135 -18.65 -9.68 1.63
N PHE A 136 -19.29 -9.68 2.80
CA PHE A 136 -18.66 -10.06 4.05
C PHE A 136 -19.45 -11.14 4.80
N ASN A 137 -18.81 -12.29 5.06
CA ASN A 137 -19.45 -13.41 5.75
C ASN A 137 -19.73 -13.16 7.26
N LYS A 138 -19.03 -12.19 7.89
CA LYS A 138 -19.07 -11.91 9.34
C LYS A 138 -18.88 -10.43 9.65
N GLU A 139 -19.65 -9.57 8.97
CA GLU A 139 -19.47 -8.13 9.07
C GLU A 139 -19.69 -7.57 10.50
N ALA A 140 -20.78 -7.98 11.15
CA ALA A 140 -21.11 -7.53 12.51
C ALA A 140 -19.99 -7.85 13.51
N ASP A 141 -19.37 -9.02 13.39
CA ASP A 141 -18.25 -9.44 14.24
C ASP A 141 -17.00 -8.58 14.01
N LEU A 142 -16.80 -8.05 12.80
CA LEU A 142 -15.66 -7.19 12.48
C LEU A 142 -15.86 -5.79 13.08
N ILE A 143 -17.02 -5.18 12.88
CA ILE A 143 -17.32 -3.82 13.35
C ILE A 143 -17.30 -3.78 14.89
N ALA A 144 -17.79 -4.82 15.57
CA ALA A 144 -17.81 -4.90 17.03
C ALA A 144 -16.41 -4.91 17.69
N GLN A 145 -15.34 -5.17 16.94
CA GLN A 145 -13.98 -5.25 17.48
C GLN A 145 -13.32 -3.87 17.71
N GLY A 146 -13.92 -2.78 17.22
CA GLY A 146 -13.48 -1.42 17.52
C GLY A 146 -13.39 -0.46 16.33
N PRO A 147 -13.07 0.82 16.58
CA PRO A 147 -13.12 1.89 15.59
C PRO A 147 -12.14 1.71 14.41
N GLN A 148 -11.09 0.90 14.57
CA GLN A 148 -10.16 0.54 13.51
C GLN A 148 -10.77 -0.37 12.43
N PHE A 149 -11.89 -1.03 12.74
CA PHE A 149 -12.62 -1.91 11.80
C PHE A 149 -13.77 -1.20 11.08
N ALA A 150 -14.02 0.08 11.37
CA ALA A 150 -15.04 0.87 10.70
C ALA A 150 -14.65 1.15 9.24
N PHE A 151 -15.53 0.85 8.28
CA PHE A 151 -15.24 0.96 6.85
C PHE A 151 -16.45 1.36 5.98
N SER A 152 -17.66 1.39 6.53
CA SER A 152 -18.89 1.65 5.77
C SER A 152 -19.12 3.14 5.50
N GLN A 153 -20.11 3.44 4.66
CA GLN A 153 -20.63 4.80 4.49
C GLN A 153 -21.13 5.43 5.79
N GLU A 154 -21.87 4.67 6.60
CA GLU A 154 -22.36 5.18 7.89
C GLU A 154 -21.20 5.51 8.82
N ASP A 155 -20.18 4.66 8.86
CA ASP A 155 -18.99 4.90 9.66
C ASP A 155 -18.31 6.21 9.25
N PHE A 156 -18.09 6.39 7.94
CA PHE A 156 -17.48 7.62 7.43
C PHE A 156 -18.30 8.86 7.81
N VAL A 157 -19.60 8.85 7.54
CA VAL A 157 -20.47 10.02 7.78
C VAL A 157 -20.67 10.32 9.26
N LYS A 158 -20.80 9.30 10.12
CA LYS A 158 -21.08 9.47 11.55
C LYS A 158 -19.83 9.73 12.37
N THR A 159 -18.68 9.16 12.01
CA THR A 159 -17.47 9.19 12.86
C THR A 159 -16.34 10.02 12.27
N ILE A 160 -16.09 9.92 10.96
CA ILE A 160 -14.94 10.56 10.32
C ILE A 160 -15.30 11.99 9.86
N LEU A 161 -16.39 12.14 9.12
CA LEU A 161 -16.81 13.43 8.57
C LEU A 161 -16.91 14.55 9.62
N PRO A 162 -17.46 14.33 10.84
CA PRO A 162 -17.53 15.39 11.86
C PRO A 162 -16.17 15.77 12.43
N SER A 163 -15.19 14.85 12.40
CA SER A 163 -13.85 15.02 12.97
C SER A 163 -12.79 15.48 11.96
N LEU A 164 -13.15 15.60 10.68
CA LEU A 164 -12.28 16.14 9.64
C LEU A 164 -11.80 17.56 9.98
N THR A 165 -10.53 17.79 9.70
CA THR A 165 -9.82 19.07 9.79
C THR A 165 -9.43 19.57 8.40
N GLU A 166 -9.09 20.85 8.30
CA GLU A 166 -8.62 21.49 7.06
C GLU A 166 -7.31 20.91 6.49
N LEU A 167 -6.57 20.13 7.30
CA LEU A 167 -5.31 19.51 6.91
C LEU A 167 -5.49 18.11 6.32
N ASP A 168 -6.64 17.48 6.55
CA ASP A 168 -6.94 16.15 6.06
C ASP A 168 -7.19 16.17 4.56
N THR A 169 -6.76 15.11 3.86
CA THR A 169 -7.03 14.92 2.44
C THR A 169 -8.12 13.86 2.26
N VAL A 170 -9.13 14.15 1.44
CA VAL A 170 -10.17 13.18 1.08
C VAL A 170 -10.15 12.91 -0.42
N LEU A 171 -10.03 11.64 -0.80
CA LEU A 171 -10.01 11.16 -2.18
C LEU A 171 -11.27 10.36 -2.47
N PHE A 172 -12.07 10.84 -3.41
CA PHE A 172 -13.28 10.15 -3.88
C PHE A 172 -12.97 9.25 -5.09
N LEU A 173 -13.45 8.01 -5.07
CA LEU A 173 -13.24 7.01 -6.12
C LEU A 173 -14.60 6.51 -6.62
N PHE A 174 -14.94 6.83 -7.87
CA PHE A 174 -16.25 6.48 -8.42
C PHE A 174 -16.20 6.31 -9.93
N THR A 175 -17.27 5.81 -10.49
CA THR A 175 -17.55 5.70 -11.91
C THR A 175 -18.69 6.65 -12.30
N LEU A 176 -18.80 6.99 -13.58
CA LEU A 176 -19.97 7.77 -14.05
C LEU A 176 -21.27 6.95 -14.11
N ASP A 177 -21.20 5.66 -13.75
CA ASP A 177 -22.34 4.76 -13.64
C ASP A 177 -22.91 4.73 -12.20
N ASP A 178 -22.21 5.33 -11.21
CA ASP A 178 -22.65 5.40 -9.81
C ASP A 178 -23.72 6.49 -9.58
N ASP A 179 -24.34 6.52 -8.39
CA ASP A 179 -25.23 7.61 -7.98
C ASP A 179 -24.44 8.92 -7.79
N LEU A 180 -24.37 9.70 -8.86
CA LEU A 180 -23.64 10.96 -8.89
C LEU A 180 -24.27 12.04 -7.98
N ALA A 181 -25.55 11.92 -7.64
CA ALA A 181 -26.19 12.85 -6.71
C ALA A 181 -25.74 12.55 -5.26
N GLU A 182 -25.59 11.28 -4.91
CA GLU A 182 -24.98 10.87 -3.64
C GLU A 182 -23.52 11.33 -3.54
N VAL A 183 -22.72 11.11 -4.60
CA VAL A 183 -21.34 11.60 -4.67
C VAL A 183 -21.30 13.11 -4.46
N GLU A 184 -22.12 13.87 -5.18
CA GLU A 184 -22.19 15.33 -5.07
C GLU A 184 -22.53 15.78 -3.66
N LYS A 185 -23.55 15.18 -3.04
CA LYS A 185 -23.98 15.48 -1.67
C LYS A 185 -22.85 15.26 -0.67
N LEU A 186 -22.15 14.12 -0.73
CA LEU A 186 -21.07 13.81 0.21
C LEU A 186 -19.85 14.73 0.01
N VAL A 187 -19.53 15.06 -1.24
CA VAL A 187 -18.42 15.98 -1.56
C VAL A 187 -18.68 17.38 -1.01
N VAL A 188 -19.92 17.88 -1.10
CA VAL A 188 -20.30 19.17 -0.51
C VAL A 188 -20.08 19.17 0.99
N GLN A 189 -20.53 18.13 1.70
CA GLN A 189 -20.34 18.00 3.15
C GLN A 189 -18.86 17.95 3.55
N VAL A 190 -18.03 17.19 2.81
CA VAL A 190 -16.58 17.14 3.09
C VAL A 190 -15.91 18.48 2.84
N LYS A 191 -16.34 19.23 1.82
CA LYS A 191 -15.80 20.55 1.50
C LYS A 191 -16.07 21.62 2.55
N GLU A 192 -17.08 21.44 3.38
CA GLU A 192 -17.31 22.29 4.55
C GLU A 192 -16.22 22.11 5.62
N LYS A 193 -15.49 20.98 5.58
CA LYS A 193 -14.45 20.62 6.56
C LYS A 193 -13.03 20.81 6.02
N THR A 194 -12.78 20.44 4.76
CA THR A 194 -11.45 20.52 4.14
C THR A 194 -11.52 20.94 2.69
N SER A 195 -10.56 21.75 2.26
CA SER A 195 -10.38 22.10 0.85
C SER A 195 -9.53 21.09 0.07
N ASN A 196 -8.87 20.15 0.76
CA ASN A 196 -7.97 19.15 0.19
C ASN A 196 -8.76 17.94 -0.36
N VAL A 197 -9.69 18.21 -1.27
CA VAL A 197 -10.60 17.23 -1.85
C VAL A 197 -10.16 16.88 -3.27
N GLN A 198 -10.00 15.60 -3.54
CA GLN A 198 -9.58 15.07 -4.85
C GLN A 198 -10.53 13.97 -5.30
N ALA A 199 -10.55 13.69 -6.60
CA ALA A 199 -11.35 12.60 -7.15
C ALA A 199 -10.63 11.86 -8.28
N LEU A 200 -10.84 10.55 -8.28
CA LEU A 200 -10.60 9.64 -9.39
C LEU A 200 -11.97 9.19 -9.93
N SER A 201 -12.29 9.59 -11.15
CA SER A 201 -13.50 9.14 -11.85
C SER A 201 -13.17 8.24 -13.03
N HIS A 202 -13.90 7.14 -13.15
CA HIS A 202 -13.84 6.25 -14.30
C HIS A 202 -15.06 6.50 -15.20
N ALA A 203 -14.83 6.70 -16.48
CA ALA A 203 -15.86 6.93 -17.48
C ALA A 203 -15.68 5.99 -18.66
N THR A 204 -16.75 5.50 -19.25
CA THR A 204 -16.69 4.85 -20.57
C THR A 204 -16.84 5.91 -21.66
N VAL A 205 -16.15 5.75 -22.80
CA VAL A 205 -16.26 6.67 -23.95
C VAL A 205 -17.72 6.97 -24.27
N GLY A 206 -18.03 8.28 -24.36
CA GLY A 206 -19.39 8.80 -24.55
C GLY A 206 -20.03 9.36 -23.28
N GLN A 207 -19.51 9.01 -22.10
CA GLN A 207 -19.93 9.59 -20.83
C GLN A 207 -19.11 10.85 -20.52
N TYR A 208 -19.76 11.83 -19.89
CA TYR A 208 -19.12 13.08 -19.49
C TYR A 208 -19.46 13.41 -18.05
N LEU A 209 -18.45 13.81 -17.28
CA LEU A 209 -18.65 14.25 -15.91
C LEU A 209 -19.60 15.47 -15.87
N PRO A 210 -20.66 15.45 -15.03
CA PRO A 210 -21.59 16.56 -14.88
C PRO A 210 -20.91 17.88 -14.53
N ALA A 211 -21.49 18.99 -14.98
CA ALA A 211 -20.97 20.33 -14.72
C ALA A 211 -20.93 20.67 -13.21
N SER A 212 -21.87 20.15 -12.43
CA SER A 212 -21.90 20.31 -10.98
C SER A 212 -20.66 19.70 -10.31
N LEU A 213 -20.37 18.42 -10.58
CA LEU A 213 -19.17 17.74 -10.09
C LEU A 213 -17.87 18.35 -10.62
N LYS A 214 -17.83 18.82 -11.89
CA LYS A 214 -16.67 19.55 -12.42
C LYS A 214 -16.34 20.80 -11.61
N LYS A 215 -17.35 21.55 -11.16
CA LYS A 215 -17.16 22.73 -10.28
C LYS A 215 -16.65 22.33 -8.90
N LEU A 216 -17.07 21.16 -8.40
CA LEU A 216 -16.61 20.64 -7.12
C LEU A 216 -15.16 20.11 -7.18
N PHE A 217 -14.67 19.66 -8.33
CA PHE A 217 -13.31 19.15 -8.45
C PHE A 217 -12.49 19.93 -9.50
N PRO A 218 -11.80 21.01 -9.09
CA PRO A 218 -10.99 21.82 -10.01
C PRO A 218 -9.92 21.02 -10.76
N SER A 219 -9.40 19.94 -10.16
CA SER A 219 -8.38 19.07 -10.75
C SER A 219 -8.75 17.59 -10.65
N ILE A 220 -9.93 17.20 -11.15
CA ILE A 220 -10.35 15.79 -11.18
C ILE A 220 -9.46 14.92 -12.08
N MET A 221 -9.09 13.74 -11.61
CA MET A 221 -8.47 12.69 -12.43
C MET A 221 -9.58 11.86 -13.07
N SER A 222 -9.89 12.14 -14.33
CA SER A 222 -10.90 11.40 -15.08
C SER A 222 -10.22 10.46 -16.07
N ILE A 223 -10.49 9.16 -15.93
CA ILE A 223 -9.96 8.10 -16.78
C ILE A 223 -11.06 7.62 -17.71
N MET A 224 -10.83 7.83 -19.01
CA MET A 224 -11.74 7.43 -20.07
C MET A 224 -11.36 6.04 -20.61
N TRP A 225 -12.31 5.12 -20.57
CA TRP A 225 -12.15 3.73 -20.98
C TRP A 225 -12.82 3.48 -22.33
N PRO A 226 -12.12 2.88 -23.30
CA PRO A 226 -12.74 2.51 -24.57
C PRO A 226 -13.84 1.47 -24.34
N ILE A 227 -14.83 1.45 -25.23
CA ILE A 227 -15.85 0.41 -25.23
C ILE A 227 -15.18 -0.92 -25.62
N LEU A 228 -15.39 -1.95 -24.81
CA LEU A 228 -14.93 -3.31 -25.10
C LEU A 228 -16.06 -4.05 -25.82
N PHE A 229 -15.85 -4.37 -27.09
CA PHE A 229 -16.76 -5.23 -27.88
C PHE A 229 -16.47 -6.72 -27.64
N LEU A 230 -16.18 -7.08 -26.38
CA LEU A 230 -16.02 -8.47 -25.95
C LEU A 230 -17.36 -8.91 -25.38
N GLU A 231 -18.04 -9.82 -26.07
CA GLU A 231 -19.43 -10.21 -25.79
C GLU A 231 -19.77 -10.38 -24.29
N TYR A 232 -19.47 -11.54 -23.70
CA TYR A 232 -19.89 -11.86 -22.32
C TYR A 232 -18.95 -11.24 -21.28
N GLU A 233 -17.65 -11.18 -21.59
CA GLU A 233 -16.61 -10.79 -20.64
C GLU A 233 -16.40 -9.27 -20.56
N GLY A 234 -16.86 -8.50 -21.56
CA GLY A 234 -16.53 -7.08 -21.71
C GLY A 234 -16.89 -6.24 -20.50
N ASN A 235 -18.07 -6.46 -19.91
CA ASN A 235 -18.51 -5.73 -18.71
C ASN A 235 -17.64 -6.06 -17.49
N PHE A 236 -17.27 -7.32 -17.30
CA PHE A 236 -16.40 -7.75 -16.20
C PHE A 236 -14.97 -7.22 -16.37
N ILE A 237 -14.41 -7.33 -17.58
CA ILE A 237 -13.08 -6.80 -17.89
C ILE A 237 -13.05 -5.29 -17.65
N GLN A 238 -14.09 -4.55 -18.07
CA GLN A 238 -14.19 -3.12 -17.82
C GLN A 238 -14.13 -2.80 -16.32
N LYS A 239 -14.88 -3.54 -15.49
CA LYS A 239 -14.84 -3.42 -14.03
C LYS A 239 -13.45 -3.71 -13.48
N PHE A 240 -12.83 -4.82 -13.89
CA PHE A 240 -11.51 -5.24 -13.42
C PHE A 240 -10.40 -4.26 -13.80
N GLN A 241 -10.47 -3.65 -14.99
CA GLN A 241 -9.56 -2.61 -15.42
C GLN A 241 -9.68 -1.34 -14.56
N ARG A 242 -10.93 -0.92 -14.24
CA ARG A 242 -11.18 0.22 -13.34
C ARG A 242 -10.58 -0.05 -11.95
N GLU A 243 -10.83 -1.22 -11.37
CA GLU A 243 -10.26 -1.64 -10.09
C GLU A 243 -8.73 -1.68 -10.10
N LEU A 244 -8.12 -2.25 -11.14
CA LEU A 244 -6.66 -2.34 -11.25
C LEU A 244 -6.01 -0.96 -11.45
N SER A 245 -6.65 -0.09 -12.23
CA SER A 245 -6.25 1.31 -12.39
C SER A 245 -6.29 2.05 -11.05
N THR A 246 -7.39 1.92 -10.31
CA THR A 246 -7.51 2.50 -8.97
C THR A 246 -6.43 1.95 -8.06
N LYS A 247 -6.21 0.64 -8.04
CA LYS A 247 -5.16 -0.01 -7.24
C LYS A 247 -3.79 0.59 -7.55
N TRP A 248 -3.41 0.73 -8.82
CA TRP A 248 -2.12 1.32 -9.19
C TRP A 248 -1.99 2.76 -8.73
N ILE A 249 -3.05 3.57 -8.86
CA ILE A 249 -3.06 4.96 -8.40
C ILE A 249 -2.90 5.01 -6.87
N LEU A 250 -3.74 4.29 -6.13
CA LEU A 250 -3.70 4.28 -4.67
C LEU A 250 -2.36 3.76 -4.14
N ASN A 251 -1.86 2.63 -4.65
CA ASN A 251 -0.56 2.09 -4.27
C ASN A 251 0.58 3.10 -4.54
N THR A 252 0.50 3.84 -5.65
CA THR A 252 1.48 4.89 -5.99
C THR A 252 1.36 6.08 -5.03
N VAL A 253 0.13 6.51 -4.73
CA VAL A 253 -0.17 7.64 -3.85
C VAL A 253 0.24 7.36 -2.42
N SER A 254 -0.23 6.27 -1.83
CA SER A 254 0.08 5.91 -0.44
C SER A 254 1.57 5.63 -0.25
N THR A 255 2.21 4.93 -1.19
CA THR A 255 3.66 4.70 -1.13
C THR A 255 4.44 6.00 -1.29
N GLY A 256 4.12 6.81 -2.29
CA GLY A 256 4.78 8.10 -2.53
C GLY A 256 4.61 9.06 -1.36
N ALA A 257 3.43 9.12 -0.75
CA ALA A 257 3.16 9.96 0.41
C ALA A 257 4.03 9.55 1.62
N HIS A 258 4.20 8.25 1.89
CA HIS A 258 5.08 7.77 2.96
C HIS A 258 6.59 7.91 2.63
N VAL A 259 6.96 7.87 1.35
CA VAL A 259 8.31 8.25 0.90
C VAL A 259 8.58 9.73 1.20
N LEU A 260 7.61 10.62 0.98
CA LEU A 260 7.71 12.04 1.33
C LEU A 260 7.70 12.26 2.85
N LYS A 261 6.96 11.47 3.62
CA LYS A 261 6.99 11.44 5.10
C LYS A 261 8.33 10.93 5.67
N GLY A 262 9.24 10.43 4.83
CA GLY A 262 10.56 9.96 5.25
C GLY A 262 10.56 8.61 5.95
N LYS A 263 9.63 7.71 5.58
CA LYS A 263 9.53 6.34 6.11
C LYS A 263 10.34 5.30 5.31
N ILE A 264 10.92 5.71 4.18
CA ILE A 264 11.69 4.87 3.26
C ILE A 264 13.12 5.39 3.17
N LEU A 265 14.10 4.49 3.21
CA LEU A 265 15.51 4.76 2.95
C LEU A 265 15.95 4.01 1.69
N HIS A 266 16.44 4.74 0.67
CA HIS A 266 16.64 4.21 -0.68
C HIS A 266 15.35 3.52 -1.19
N SER A 267 15.35 2.19 -1.33
CA SER A 267 14.19 1.38 -1.71
C SER A 267 13.68 0.48 -0.57
N TYR A 268 14.10 0.71 0.68
CA TYR A 268 13.79 -0.14 1.83
C TYR A 268 12.84 0.54 2.83
N MET A 269 11.87 -0.24 3.30
CA MET A 269 10.95 0.16 4.38
C MET A 269 11.68 0.12 5.72
N VAL A 270 12.15 1.26 6.19
CA VAL A 270 12.93 1.36 7.44
C VAL A 270 12.06 1.52 8.68
N ASP A 271 10.74 1.64 8.52
CA ASP A 271 9.77 1.72 9.62
C ASP A 271 8.69 0.64 9.51
N LEU A 272 9.00 -0.53 8.93
CA LEU A 272 8.04 -1.63 8.85
C LEU A 272 7.67 -2.14 10.27
N ARG A 273 6.42 -2.60 10.45
CA ARG A 273 6.03 -3.33 11.67
C ARG A 273 6.42 -4.80 11.56
N VAL A 274 7.00 -5.35 12.62
CA VAL A 274 7.43 -6.77 12.66
C VAL A 274 6.24 -7.64 13.09
N SER A 275 5.29 -7.84 12.17
CA SER A 275 4.01 -8.52 12.48
C SER A 275 3.91 -9.98 12.02
N ASN A 276 4.95 -10.51 11.38
CA ASN A 276 5.05 -11.92 10.99
C ASN A 276 6.52 -12.32 10.76
N SER A 277 6.78 -13.62 10.57
CA SER A 277 8.13 -14.17 10.39
C SER A 277 8.84 -13.61 9.15
N LYS A 278 8.11 -13.40 8.05
CA LYS A 278 8.65 -12.77 6.83
C LYS A 278 9.16 -11.35 7.13
N LEU A 279 8.41 -10.55 7.90
CA LEU A 279 8.79 -9.19 8.26
C LEU A 279 9.90 -9.16 9.32
N PHE A 280 9.94 -10.12 10.23
CA PHE A 280 11.04 -10.31 11.18
C PHE A 280 12.37 -10.54 10.44
N TRP A 281 12.42 -11.53 9.54
CA TRP A 281 13.64 -11.80 8.77
C TRP A 281 14.02 -10.68 7.81
N ARG A 282 13.02 -9.95 7.29
CA ARG A 282 13.26 -8.75 6.50
C ARG A 282 13.90 -7.64 7.34
N ALA A 283 13.44 -7.42 8.57
CA ALA A 283 14.04 -6.45 9.49
C ALA A 283 15.51 -6.79 9.74
N VAL A 284 15.84 -8.05 10.06
CA VAL A 284 17.22 -8.52 10.21
C VAL A 284 18.05 -8.28 8.94
N SER A 285 17.50 -8.60 7.76
CA SER A 285 18.19 -8.40 6.48
C SER A 285 18.46 -6.91 6.18
N ILE A 286 17.53 -6.03 6.55
CA ILE A 286 17.70 -4.57 6.43
C ILE A 286 18.82 -4.09 7.35
N LEU A 287 18.84 -4.55 8.61
CA LEU A 287 19.91 -4.23 9.56
C LEU A 287 21.27 -4.66 9.02
N GLN A 288 21.40 -5.90 8.51
CA GLN A 288 22.66 -6.39 7.92
C GLN A 288 23.10 -5.50 6.76
N ARG A 289 22.17 -5.15 5.85
CA ARG A 289 22.47 -4.33 4.67
C ARG A 289 22.98 -2.94 5.02
N PHE A 290 22.37 -2.25 5.98
CA PHE A 290 22.76 -0.87 6.29
C PHE A 290 23.92 -0.75 7.28
N THR A 291 24.13 -1.76 8.13
CA THR A 291 25.18 -1.75 9.15
C THR A 291 26.45 -2.49 8.71
N GLY A 292 26.33 -3.51 7.86
CA GLY A 292 27.42 -4.44 7.52
C GLY A 292 27.72 -5.47 8.62
N HIS A 293 26.91 -5.55 9.68
CA HIS A 293 27.09 -6.53 10.75
C HIS A 293 26.60 -7.94 10.37
N SER A 294 27.06 -8.94 11.13
CA SER A 294 26.62 -10.32 10.98
C SER A 294 25.14 -10.50 11.36
N GLN A 295 24.50 -11.54 10.82
CA GLN A 295 23.11 -11.87 11.12
C GLN A 295 22.87 -12.00 12.62
N ALA A 296 23.77 -12.65 13.37
CA ALA A 296 23.67 -12.82 14.81
C ALA A 296 23.65 -11.46 15.55
N ARG A 297 24.54 -10.52 15.18
CA ARG A 297 24.56 -9.19 15.79
C ARG A 297 23.34 -8.35 15.42
N CYS A 298 22.84 -8.48 14.19
CA CYS A 298 21.61 -7.81 13.77
C CYS A 298 20.37 -8.38 14.45
N LEU A 299 20.32 -9.70 14.66
CA LEU A 299 19.26 -10.37 15.43
C LEU A 299 19.27 -9.87 16.87
N GLU A 300 20.44 -9.86 17.53
CA GLU A 300 20.59 -9.35 18.89
C GLU A 300 20.12 -7.89 19.00
N GLY A 301 20.53 -7.01 18.07
CA GLY A 301 20.12 -5.61 18.05
C GLY A 301 18.61 -5.43 17.78
N LEU A 302 18.01 -6.29 16.95
CA LEU A 302 16.56 -6.29 16.74
C LEU A 302 15.82 -6.71 18.02
N LEU A 303 16.25 -7.78 18.67
CA LEU A 303 15.67 -8.27 19.92
C LEU A 303 15.80 -7.23 21.03
N GLN A 304 16.94 -6.55 21.17
CA GLN A 304 17.10 -5.45 22.12
C GLN A 304 16.04 -4.37 21.91
N SER A 305 15.76 -3.98 20.67
CA SER A 305 14.70 -3.02 20.39
C SER A 305 13.29 -3.57 20.64
N ILE A 306 13.06 -4.88 20.49
CA ILE A 306 11.77 -5.52 20.75
C ILE A 306 11.50 -5.65 22.25
N TYR A 307 12.51 -5.95 23.06
CA TYR A 307 12.33 -6.27 24.48
C TYR A 307 12.63 -5.10 25.43
N ASP A 308 13.20 -3.99 24.94
CA ASP A 308 13.45 -2.80 25.77
C ASP A 308 12.24 -2.39 26.63
N PRO A 309 12.42 -2.08 27.93
CA PRO A 309 13.69 -1.96 28.68
C PRO A 309 14.24 -3.28 29.29
N GLU A 310 13.66 -4.43 28.97
CA GLU A 310 14.10 -5.74 29.49
C GLU A 310 15.48 -6.11 28.92
N MET A 311 16.38 -6.62 29.77
CA MET A 311 17.65 -7.16 29.32
C MET A 311 17.45 -8.51 28.63
N LEU A 312 18.13 -8.73 27.51
CA LEU A 312 18.07 -10.01 26.80
C LEU A 312 18.66 -11.14 27.63
N SER A 313 17.76 -12.01 28.13
CA SER A 313 18.08 -13.29 28.76
C SER A 313 18.27 -14.40 27.72
N ASP A 314 18.84 -15.53 28.14
CA ASP A 314 18.96 -16.69 27.25
C ASP A 314 17.60 -17.30 26.90
N ASP A 315 16.60 -17.17 27.77
CA ASP A 315 15.23 -17.56 27.47
C ASP A 315 14.64 -16.74 26.33
N ILE A 316 14.92 -15.43 26.29
CA ILE A 316 14.52 -14.57 25.17
C ILE A 316 15.28 -15.01 23.91
N ARG A 317 16.59 -15.18 23.96
CA ARG A 317 17.38 -15.54 22.76
C ARG A 317 16.96 -16.88 22.13
N ASN A 318 16.52 -17.82 22.96
CA ASN A 318 16.10 -19.15 22.53
C ASN A 318 14.57 -19.27 22.30
N ALA A 319 13.82 -18.18 22.45
CA ALA A 319 12.38 -18.19 22.24
C ALA A 319 12.01 -18.40 20.77
N GLU A 320 10.85 -19.02 20.55
CA GLU A 320 10.21 -19.10 19.24
C GLU A 320 9.99 -17.70 18.64
N ILE A 321 10.20 -17.56 17.33
CA ILE A 321 10.07 -16.28 16.62
C ILE A 321 8.66 -15.69 16.79
N SER A 322 7.64 -16.54 16.93
CA SER A 322 6.26 -16.13 17.18
C SER A 322 6.12 -15.28 18.45
N LYS A 323 6.89 -15.56 19.51
CA LYS A 323 6.90 -14.76 20.75
C LYS A 323 7.47 -13.37 20.51
N HIS A 324 8.55 -13.27 19.74
CA HIS A 324 9.14 -11.98 19.35
C HIS A 324 8.16 -11.14 18.54
N ILE A 325 7.48 -11.78 17.57
CA ILE A 325 6.49 -11.12 16.70
C ILE A 325 5.31 -10.59 17.52
N ALA A 326 4.80 -11.37 18.47
CA ALA A 326 3.67 -10.95 19.30
C ALA A 326 3.99 -9.64 20.03
N ILE A 327 5.16 -9.55 20.66
CA ILE A 327 5.62 -8.34 21.35
C ILE A 327 5.92 -7.21 20.37
N ALA A 328 6.58 -7.50 19.25
CA ALA A 328 7.00 -6.49 18.29
C ALA A 328 5.82 -5.86 17.52
N THR A 329 4.69 -6.56 17.40
CA THR A 329 3.50 -6.07 16.68
C THR A 329 2.87 -4.85 17.36
N GLU A 330 2.97 -4.77 18.68
CA GLU A 330 2.44 -3.67 19.50
C GLU A 330 3.43 -2.50 19.60
N LYS A 331 4.68 -2.69 19.17
CA LYS A 331 5.73 -1.67 19.26
C LYS A 331 5.87 -0.87 17.95
N ASN A 332 6.04 0.43 18.11
CA ASN A 332 6.36 1.34 17.01
C ASN A 332 7.87 1.50 16.87
N LYS A 333 8.35 1.81 15.65
CA LYS A 333 9.75 2.16 15.38
C LYS A 333 10.78 1.13 15.85
N VAL A 334 10.44 -0.17 15.87
CA VAL A 334 11.36 -1.25 16.27
C VAL A 334 12.61 -1.31 15.37
N LEU A 335 12.41 -1.47 14.07
CA LEU A 335 13.51 -1.54 13.10
C LEU A 335 14.41 -0.29 13.08
N PRO A 336 13.89 0.96 12.99
CA PRO A 336 14.76 2.12 12.94
C PRO A 336 15.50 2.35 14.26
N THR A 337 14.92 1.98 15.41
CA THR A 337 15.60 2.01 16.70
C THR A 337 16.78 1.04 16.73
N ALA A 338 16.56 -0.23 16.40
CA ALA A 338 17.62 -1.24 16.28
C ALA A 338 18.73 -0.81 15.31
N LEU A 339 18.35 -0.19 14.18
CA LEU A 339 19.30 0.31 13.19
C LEU A 339 20.20 1.41 13.75
N LEU A 340 19.64 2.39 14.46
CA LEU A 340 20.41 3.47 15.07
C LEU A 340 21.32 2.96 16.19
N CYS A 341 20.83 2.05 17.04
CA CYS A 341 21.64 1.39 18.06
C CYS A 341 22.88 0.75 17.45
N LEU A 342 22.71 -0.02 16.36
CA LEU A 342 23.81 -0.69 15.67
C LEU A 342 24.76 0.29 14.95
N LEU A 343 24.23 1.34 14.31
CA LEU A 343 25.05 2.31 13.59
C LEU A 343 25.91 3.18 14.52
N ARG A 344 25.42 3.48 15.73
CA ARG A 344 26.01 4.47 16.63
C ARG A 344 26.51 3.89 17.94
N ASN A 345 26.30 2.59 18.17
CA ASN A 345 26.64 1.90 19.40
C ASN A 345 26.08 2.64 20.63
N CYS A 346 24.80 3.00 20.55
CA CYS A 346 24.06 3.76 21.57
C CYS A 346 22.96 2.90 22.20
N SER A 347 22.41 3.35 23.32
CA SER A 347 21.28 2.66 23.95
C SER A 347 19.99 2.79 23.14
N VAL A 348 19.00 1.95 23.45
CA VAL A 348 17.66 2.03 22.85
C VAL A 348 17.01 3.39 23.15
N GLN A 349 17.16 3.91 24.36
CA GLN A 349 16.63 5.21 24.77
C GLN A 349 17.29 6.36 23.99
N GLU A 350 18.61 6.31 23.79
CA GLU A 350 19.33 7.31 22.99
C GLU A 350 18.91 7.25 21.51
N ALA A 351 18.69 6.05 20.96
CA ALA A 351 18.20 5.88 19.60
C ALA A 351 16.77 6.41 19.42
N GLN A 352 15.86 6.12 20.36
CA GLN A 352 14.49 6.64 20.37
C GLN A 352 14.48 8.17 20.47
N LEU A 353 15.27 8.74 21.38
CA LEU A 353 15.40 10.20 21.51
C LEU A 353 15.85 10.86 20.19
N ARG A 354 16.78 10.23 19.46
CA ARG A 354 17.21 10.71 18.14
C ARG A 354 16.10 10.62 17.10
N LEU A 355 15.30 9.54 17.12
CA LEU A 355 14.16 9.40 16.21
C LEU A 355 13.08 10.46 16.48
N ASP A 356 12.85 10.81 17.75
CA ASP A 356 11.82 11.76 18.14
C ASP A 356 12.24 13.22 17.92
N THR A 357 13.54 13.51 18.02
CA THR A 357 14.10 14.85 17.76
C THR A 357 14.39 15.11 16.28
N SER A 358 14.40 14.08 15.44
CA SER A 358 14.64 14.20 14.00
C SER A 358 13.37 14.55 13.22
N PRO A 359 13.49 15.30 12.10
CA PRO A 359 12.32 15.67 11.29
C PRO A 359 11.66 14.48 10.60
N SER A 360 12.39 13.38 10.40
CA SER A 360 11.85 12.10 9.92
C SER A 360 12.78 10.94 10.30
N ILE A 361 12.26 9.71 10.21
CA ILE A 361 13.05 8.49 10.43
C ILE A 361 14.22 8.41 9.44
N ARG A 362 13.97 8.71 8.15
CA ARG A 362 15.03 8.79 7.14
C ARG A 362 16.13 9.77 7.55
N ALA A 363 15.79 10.97 7.99
CA ALA A 363 16.78 11.96 8.41
C ALA A 363 17.62 11.50 9.61
N ALA A 364 17.01 10.84 10.59
CA ALA A 364 17.71 10.26 11.74
C ALA A 364 18.75 9.21 11.31
N ILE A 365 18.37 8.35 10.37
CA ILE A 365 19.24 7.28 9.87
C ILE A 365 20.35 7.85 8.97
N GLU A 366 20.03 8.74 8.03
CA GLU A 366 21.01 9.35 7.11
C GLU A 366 22.08 10.15 7.86
N SER A 367 21.68 10.95 8.86
CA SER A 367 22.63 11.66 9.72
C SER A 367 23.54 10.70 10.49
N SER A 368 23.03 9.53 10.89
CA SER A 368 23.83 8.51 11.58
C SER A 368 24.76 7.73 10.63
N LEU A 369 24.35 7.50 9.39
CA LEU A 369 25.17 6.84 8.36
C LEU A 369 26.37 7.68 7.93
N ASN A 370 26.22 9.00 7.91
CA ASN A 370 27.21 9.95 7.41
C ASN A 370 28.13 10.52 8.51
N ALA A 371 27.88 10.21 9.78
CA ALA A 371 28.65 10.78 10.88
C ALA A 371 30.08 10.21 10.98
N PRO A 372 31.07 11.04 11.38
CA PRO A 372 32.42 10.57 11.65
C PRO A 372 32.43 9.58 12.84
N GLY A 373 33.12 8.45 12.69
CA GLY A 373 33.16 7.36 13.68
C GLY A 373 32.71 5.99 13.17
N ARG A 374 32.22 5.89 11.92
CA ARG A 374 31.97 4.59 11.28
C ARG A 374 33.30 3.88 11.04
N LYS A 375 33.59 2.80 11.78
CA LYS A 375 34.59 1.82 11.32
C LYS A 375 34.05 1.27 10.00
N ARG A 376 34.61 1.71 8.87
CA ARG A 376 34.34 1.10 7.56
C ARG A 376 34.75 -0.37 7.66
N GLY A 377 33.78 -1.26 7.82
CA GLY A 377 33.97 -2.67 7.47
C GLY A 377 34.40 -2.73 6.01
N ALA A 378 35.37 -3.59 5.73
CA ALA A 378 36.10 -3.66 4.48
C ALA A 378 35.19 -3.68 3.24
N ASP A 379 35.20 -2.58 2.48
CA ASP A 379 34.80 -2.53 1.08
C ASP A 379 35.97 -1.92 0.29
N LYS A 380 37.00 -2.74 0.10
CA LYS A 380 38.07 -2.57 -0.92
C LYS A 380 38.60 -3.94 -1.33
N SER A 381 37.82 -4.64 -2.15
CA SER A 381 38.22 -5.69 -3.11
C SER A 381 36.94 -6.08 -3.83
N ASP A 382 36.63 -5.56 -5.02
CA ASP A 382 37.30 -5.95 -6.26
C ASP A 382 37.21 -4.83 -7.30
N SER A 383 38.36 -4.29 -7.68
CA SER A 383 38.54 -3.61 -8.98
C SER A 383 40.02 -3.62 -9.37
N THR A 384 40.61 -4.82 -9.41
CA THR A 384 41.90 -5.01 -10.08
C THR A 384 41.97 -6.41 -10.68
N GLY A 385 42.01 -6.47 -12.01
CA GLY A 385 42.65 -7.57 -12.73
C GLY A 385 41.74 -8.49 -13.52
N ARG A 386 41.43 -8.09 -14.76
CA ARG A 386 41.50 -8.96 -15.94
C ARG A 386 41.50 -8.10 -17.21
N SER A 387 42.71 -7.68 -17.58
CA SER A 387 43.08 -7.39 -18.96
C SER A 387 44.26 -8.30 -19.31
N MET A 388 43.97 -9.37 -20.05
CA MET A 388 44.69 -9.87 -21.22
C MET A 388 43.87 -11.01 -21.81
#